data_AF-A0AAW8RZ89-F1
#
_entry.id   AF-A0AAW8RZ89-F1
#
_cell.length_a   1.000
_cell.length_b   1.000
_cell.length_c   1.000
_cell.angle_alpha   90.00
_cell.angle_beta   90.00
_cell.angle_gamma   90.00
#
_symmetry.space_group_name_H-M   'P 1'
#
loop_
_entity.id
_entity.type
_entity.pdbx_description
1 polymer ?
#
loop_
_entity_poly.entity_id
_entity_poly.type
_entity_poly.pdbx_seq_one_letter_code
_entity_poly.pdbx_strand_id
1 'polypeptide(L)'
;VIYQLIGKEIVEWTITIDTRDKVKGSVLENPNILATGAYSDVMKPSDYLTEMVQQGYNQAAKLDNNILQWQVKVNGNRSAICDKWNVLEVLVRTLGDDFFNDRGAHEISDKIEVIKNILTEIKPATWGYGTSPTGNKLSYKVWVNNNSWGGTRVNGGSTLAKLEYSSTGTAANNYISDDGFLYAISYAEPSDG
;
A
#
# COMPACT_ATOMS: atom_id res chain seq x y z
N VAL A 1 -0.85 -3.37 -30.59
CA VAL A 1 0.47 -3.14 -31.19
C VAL A 1 1.46 -3.00 -30.05
N ILE A 2 2.31 -4.01 -29.83
CA ILE A 2 3.41 -3.91 -28.88
C ILE A 2 4.52 -3.15 -29.62
N TYR A 3 4.81 -1.92 -29.19
CA TYR A 3 6.03 -1.25 -29.61
C TYR A 3 7.18 -1.92 -28.85
N GLN A 4 7.72 -2.98 -29.44
CA GLN A 4 9.00 -3.52 -28.99
C GLN A 4 10.06 -2.47 -29.33
N LEU A 5 10.59 -1.78 -28.32
CA LEU A 5 11.72 -0.87 -28.44
C LEU A 5 12.95 -1.71 -28.80
N ILE A 6 13.18 -1.93 -30.09
CA ILE A 6 14.46 -2.44 -30.61
C ILE A 6 15.48 -1.31 -30.43
N GLY A 7 16.38 -1.44 -29.44
CA GLY A 7 17.57 -0.58 -29.33
C GLY A 7 17.90 0.02 -27.96
N LYS A 8 17.24 -0.35 -26.86
CA LYS A 8 17.72 -0.02 -25.50
C LYS A 8 18.06 -1.29 -24.74
N GLU A 9 19.32 -1.44 -24.30
CA GLU A 9 19.78 -2.56 -23.45
C GLU A 9 19.13 -2.54 -22.06
N ILE A 10 18.64 -1.39 -21.60
CA ILE A 10 17.98 -1.20 -20.31
C ILE A 10 16.77 -0.26 -20.49
N VAL A 11 15.64 -0.63 -19.89
CA VAL A 11 14.43 0.21 -19.83
C VAL A 11 14.07 0.46 -18.37
N GLU A 12 13.67 1.70 -18.06
CA GLU A 12 13.04 2.06 -16.79
C GLU A 12 11.54 2.24 -17.05
N TRP A 13 10.71 1.63 -16.22
CA TRP A 13 9.26 1.65 -16.37
C TRP A 13 8.58 1.87 -15.03
N THR A 14 7.72 2.90 -14.97
CA THR A 14 6.87 3.17 -13.80
C THR A 14 5.56 2.38 -13.88
N ILE A 15 5.28 1.60 -12.83
CA ILE A 15 4.03 0.87 -12.65
C ILE A 15 3.25 1.51 -11.52
N THR A 16 1.96 1.81 -11.75
CA THR A 16 1.06 2.32 -10.71
C THR A 16 0.30 1.15 -10.10
N ILE A 17 0.37 1.03 -8.77
CA ILE A 17 -0.35 0.03 -8.00
C ILE A 17 -1.37 0.75 -7.12
N ASP A 18 -2.64 0.49 -7.35
CA ASP A 18 -3.76 1.09 -6.60
C ASP A 18 -4.94 0.10 -6.51
N THR A 19 -6.06 0.53 -5.92
CA THR A 19 -7.27 -0.28 -5.72
C THR A 19 -8.38 0.00 -6.73
N ARG A 20 -8.07 0.64 -7.88
CA ARG A 20 -9.05 0.79 -8.96
C ARG A 20 -9.52 -0.57 -9.43
N ASP A 21 -10.81 -0.64 -9.76
CA ASP A 21 -11.48 -1.84 -10.26
C ASP A 21 -11.46 -3.04 -9.29
N LYS A 22 -11.13 -2.82 -8.02
CA LYS A 22 -11.15 -3.86 -6.98
C LYS A 22 -12.57 -4.34 -6.71
N VAL A 23 -12.77 -5.65 -6.82
CA VAL A 23 -13.95 -6.36 -6.32
C VAL A 23 -13.63 -6.96 -4.96
N LYS A 24 -14.43 -6.61 -3.94
CA LYS A 24 -14.26 -7.12 -2.57
C LYS A 24 -14.29 -8.65 -2.55
N GLY A 25 -13.35 -9.26 -1.84
CA GLY A 25 -13.26 -10.71 -1.70
C GLY A 25 -12.67 -11.42 -2.93
N SER A 26 -12.27 -10.67 -3.96
CA SER A 26 -11.60 -11.18 -5.14
C SER A 26 -10.21 -10.58 -5.29
N VAL A 27 -9.26 -11.39 -5.73
CA VAL A 27 -7.92 -10.94 -6.13
C VAL A 27 -7.73 -11.01 -7.65
N LEU A 28 -8.76 -11.43 -8.39
CA LEU A 28 -8.67 -11.66 -9.83
C LEU A 28 -8.50 -10.35 -10.59
N GLU A 29 -9.36 -9.37 -10.33
CA GLU A 29 -9.35 -8.07 -11.01
C GLU A 29 -8.20 -7.21 -10.50
N ASN A 30 -8.05 -7.17 -9.17
CA ASN A 30 -7.02 -6.40 -8.50
C ASN A 30 -6.57 -7.14 -7.23
N PRO A 31 -5.28 -7.50 -7.10
CA PRO A 31 -4.80 -8.30 -5.98
C PRO A 31 -4.61 -7.49 -4.69
N ASN A 32 -4.71 -6.16 -4.77
CA ASN A 32 -4.47 -5.26 -3.64
C ASN A 32 -5.67 -5.23 -2.70
N ILE A 33 -5.43 -4.99 -1.42
CA ILE A 33 -6.46 -5.02 -0.38
C ILE A 33 -6.36 -3.75 0.48
N LEU A 34 -7.51 -3.12 0.74
CA LEU A 34 -7.65 -2.19 1.86
C LEU A 34 -8.22 -2.97 3.04
N ALA A 35 -7.53 -2.97 4.17
CA ALA A 35 -7.99 -3.61 5.39
C ALA A 35 -8.27 -2.57 6.48
N THR A 36 -9.33 -2.74 7.26
CA THR A 36 -9.70 -1.83 8.35
C THR A 36 -9.36 -2.40 9.72
N GLY A 37 -9.13 -1.49 10.67
CA GLY A 37 -8.91 -1.83 12.07
C GLY A 37 -9.35 -0.72 13.01
N ALA A 38 -9.59 -1.10 14.26
CA ALA A 38 -9.98 -0.22 15.34
C ALA A 38 -9.30 -0.71 16.64
N TYR A 39 -8.13 -0.17 16.95
CA TYR A 39 -7.23 -0.71 17.98
C TYR A 39 -6.63 0.41 18.85
N SER A 40 -6.22 0.09 20.07
CA SER A 40 -5.50 1.03 20.96
C SER A 40 -4.15 1.45 20.39
N ASP A 41 -3.50 0.51 19.70
CA ASP A 41 -2.16 0.65 19.14
C ASP A 41 -2.15 0.46 17.63
N VAL A 42 -1.05 0.90 17.01
CA VAL A 42 -0.82 0.68 15.57
C VAL A 42 -0.31 -0.76 15.40
N MET A 43 -1.24 -1.68 15.16
CA MET A 43 -0.97 -3.11 15.00
C MET A 43 -0.08 -3.41 13.78
N LYS A 44 0.52 -4.60 13.69
CA LYS A 44 1.28 -5.03 12.50
C LYS A 44 0.31 -5.39 11.34
N PRO A 45 0.76 -5.42 10.07
CA PRO A 45 -0.11 -5.65 8.92
C PRO A 45 -0.98 -6.92 8.98
N SER A 46 -0.45 -8.00 9.57
CA SER A 46 -1.17 -9.27 9.70
C SER A 46 -2.35 -9.23 10.68
N ASP A 47 -2.44 -8.21 11.54
CA ASP A 47 -3.57 -8.05 12.47
C ASP A 47 -4.76 -7.31 11.83
N TYR A 48 -4.59 -6.71 10.65
CA TYR A 48 -5.68 -6.09 9.89
C TYR A 48 -6.38 -7.14 9.02
N LEU A 49 -7.31 -7.87 9.61
CA LEU A 49 -7.99 -9.02 8.99
C LEU A 49 -9.27 -8.66 8.22
N THR A 50 -9.87 -7.50 8.51
CA THR A 50 -11.15 -7.11 7.91
C THR A 50 -10.92 -6.39 6.60
N GLU A 51 -11.24 -7.02 5.48
CA GLU A 51 -11.24 -6.34 4.18
C GLU A 51 -12.33 -5.25 4.11
N MET A 52 -11.98 -4.12 3.50
CA MET A 52 -12.87 -3.01 3.23
C MET A 52 -14.13 -3.45 2.46
N VAL A 53 -15.25 -2.81 2.76
CA VAL A 53 -16.50 -3.04 2.02
C VAL A 53 -16.38 -2.49 0.59
N GLN A 54 -17.15 -3.04 -0.36
CA GLN A 54 -17.09 -2.62 -1.77
C GLN A 54 -17.28 -1.11 -1.95
N GLN A 55 -18.17 -0.51 -1.18
CA GLN A 55 -18.38 0.94 -1.20
C GLN A 55 -17.09 1.71 -0.89
N GLY A 56 -16.28 1.24 0.06
CA GLY A 56 -15.00 1.87 0.39
C GLY A 56 -14.04 1.83 -0.80
N TYR A 57 -13.90 0.68 -1.46
CA TYR A 57 -13.09 0.61 -2.70
C TYR A 57 -13.60 1.57 -3.77
N ASN A 58 -14.92 1.66 -3.98
CA ASN A 58 -15.50 2.58 -4.94
C ASN A 58 -15.19 4.05 -4.62
N GLN A 59 -15.13 4.42 -3.34
CA GLN A 59 -14.76 5.76 -2.87
C GLN A 59 -13.26 6.02 -3.01
N ALA A 60 -12.40 5.03 -2.75
CA ALA A 60 -10.94 5.17 -2.86
C ALA A 60 -10.41 5.09 -4.30
N ALA A 61 -11.22 4.66 -5.28
CA ALA A 61 -10.77 4.40 -6.65
C ALA A 61 -10.33 5.66 -7.42
N LYS A 62 -10.77 6.86 -7.02
CA LYS A 62 -10.51 8.10 -7.76
C LYS A 62 -10.27 9.28 -6.83
N LEU A 63 -9.51 10.26 -7.32
CA LEU A 63 -9.36 11.57 -6.66
C LEU A 63 -10.47 12.52 -7.14
N ASP A 64 -11.72 12.20 -6.81
CA ASP A 64 -12.92 12.93 -7.24
C ASP A 64 -13.68 13.62 -6.10
N ASN A 65 -13.00 13.83 -4.96
CA ASN A 65 -13.56 14.32 -3.69
C ASN A 65 -14.63 13.41 -3.04
N ASN A 66 -14.85 12.19 -3.53
CA ASN A 66 -15.62 11.19 -2.82
C ASN A 66 -14.73 10.51 -1.76
N ILE A 67 -14.92 10.85 -0.49
CA ILE A 67 -14.00 10.45 0.58
C ILE A 67 -14.46 9.13 1.20
N LEU A 68 -13.57 8.13 1.19
CA LEU A 68 -13.69 6.96 2.04
C LEU A 68 -13.54 7.39 3.50
N GLN A 69 -14.57 7.16 4.31
CA GLN A 69 -14.56 7.46 5.74
C GLN A 69 -14.52 6.18 6.59
N TRP A 70 -13.59 6.12 7.54
CA TRP A 70 -13.53 5.08 8.57
C TRP A 70 -13.43 5.74 9.95
N GLN A 71 -14.22 5.26 10.90
CA GLN A 71 -14.34 5.88 12.23
C GLN A 71 -14.48 4.85 13.33
N VAL A 72 -14.16 5.26 14.55
CA VAL A 72 -14.30 4.46 15.78
C VAL A 72 -14.82 5.35 16.90
N LYS A 73 -15.67 4.81 17.78
CA LYS A 73 -16.23 5.50 18.97
C LYS A 73 -15.78 4.88 20.29
N VAL A 74 -14.93 3.86 20.22
CA VAL A 74 -14.42 3.20 21.41
C VAL A 74 -13.29 4.06 21.95
N ASN A 75 -13.48 4.59 23.16
CA ASN A 75 -12.47 5.38 23.86
C ASN A 75 -11.12 4.65 23.88
N GLY A 76 -10.06 5.36 23.51
CA GLY A 76 -8.70 4.85 23.42
C GLY A 76 -8.37 4.15 22.08
N ASN A 77 -9.35 3.79 21.26
CA ASN A 77 -9.08 3.17 19.97
C ASN A 77 -8.85 4.20 18.86
N ARG A 78 -8.06 3.78 17.87
CA ARG A 78 -7.72 4.51 16.66
C ARG A 78 -8.40 3.85 15.48
N SER A 79 -9.06 4.63 14.63
CA SER A 79 -9.50 4.13 13.32
C SER A 79 -8.29 4.04 12.39
N ALA A 80 -8.10 2.88 11.78
CA ALA A 80 -6.97 2.62 10.90
C ALA A 80 -7.42 1.92 9.60
N ILE A 81 -6.75 2.29 8.51
CA ILE A 81 -6.81 1.60 7.21
C ILE A 81 -5.40 1.17 6.87
N CYS A 82 -5.20 -0.14 6.72
CA CYS A 82 -3.96 -0.74 6.26
C CYS A 82 -4.08 -1.09 4.78
N ASP A 83 -3.29 -0.41 3.96
CA ASP A 83 -3.13 -0.70 2.55
C ASP A 83 -2.18 -1.89 2.38
N LYS A 84 -2.62 -2.91 1.63
CA LYS A 84 -1.88 -4.14 1.33
C LYS A 84 -1.71 -4.24 -0.18
N TRP A 85 -0.56 -3.80 -0.68
CA TRP A 85 -0.25 -3.79 -2.11
C TRP A 85 0.50 -5.08 -2.47
N ASN A 86 -0.09 -5.96 -3.26
CA ASN A 86 0.55 -7.21 -3.69
C ASN A 86 1.49 -6.93 -4.87
N VAL A 87 2.68 -6.42 -4.55
CA VAL A 87 3.67 -6.01 -5.56
C VAL A 87 4.12 -7.19 -6.40
N LEU A 88 4.33 -8.35 -5.76
CA LEU A 88 4.68 -9.59 -6.46
C LEU A 88 3.65 -9.95 -7.53
N GLU A 89 2.39 -10.09 -7.17
CA GLU A 89 1.33 -10.50 -8.10
C GLU A 89 1.16 -9.49 -9.25
N VAL A 90 1.24 -8.18 -8.95
CA VAL A 90 1.16 -7.15 -9.99
C VAL A 90 2.32 -7.28 -10.98
N LEU A 91 3.55 -7.49 -10.50
CA LEU A 91 4.71 -7.61 -11.37
C LEU A 91 4.72 -8.93 -12.15
N VAL A 92 4.27 -10.04 -11.55
CA VAL A 92 4.09 -11.32 -12.26
C VAL A 92 3.08 -11.17 -13.39
N ARG A 93 1.93 -10.53 -13.16
CA ARG A 93 0.94 -10.25 -14.22
C ARG A 93 1.46 -9.33 -15.32
N THR A 94 2.35 -8.40 -14.97
CA THR A 94 2.84 -7.36 -15.87
C THR A 94 4.01 -7.84 -16.72
N LEU A 95 4.94 -8.58 -16.12
CA LEU A 95 6.19 -9.04 -16.74
C LEU A 95 6.08 -10.47 -17.28
N GLY A 96 5.12 -11.25 -16.78
CA GLY A 96 4.93 -12.67 -17.10
C GLY A 96 5.86 -13.59 -16.31
N ASP A 97 5.46 -14.84 -16.12
CA ASP A 97 6.28 -15.83 -15.40
C ASP A 97 7.61 -16.11 -16.08
N ASP A 98 7.66 -16.09 -17.42
CA ASP A 98 8.89 -16.33 -18.18
C ASP A 98 10.00 -15.33 -17.82
N PHE A 99 9.64 -14.07 -17.52
CA PHE A 99 10.61 -13.06 -17.06
C PHE A 99 11.36 -13.51 -15.80
N PHE A 100 10.66 -14.17 -14.88
CA PHE A 100 11.23 -14.67 -13.63
C PHE A 100 11.95 -16.01 -13.85
N ASN A 101 11.35 -16.92 -14.63
CA ASN A 101 11.92 -18.22 -14.94
C ASN A 101 13.27 -18.09 -15.67
N ASP A 102 13.40 -17.15 -16.61
CA ASP A 102 14.65 -16.86 -17.34
C ASP A 102 15.77 -16.35 -16.42
N ARG A 103 15.41 -15.88 -15.21
CA ARG A 103 16.33 -15.46 -14.16
C ARG A 103 16.54 -16.53 -13.08
N GLY A 104 16.03 -17.74 -13.30
CA GLY A 104 16.11 -18.85 -12.35
C GLY A 104 15.21 -18.70 -11.13
N ALA A 105 14.25 -17.78 -11.15
CA ALA A 105 13.34 -17.53 -10.04
C ALA A 105 12.05 -18.34 -10.19
N HIS A 106 12.00 -19.48 -9.52
CA HIS A 106 10.87 -20.42 -9.60
C HIS A 106 9.99 -20.37 -8.35
N GLU A 107 10.58 -20.15 -7.18
CA GLU A 107 9.86 -20.00 -5.93
C GLU A 107 9.44 -18.55 -5.68
N ILE A 108 8.44 -18.35 -4.81
CA ILE A 108 7.96 -17.02 -4.42
C ILE A 108 9.10 -16.15 -3.86
N SER A 109 9.96 -16.73 -3.01
CA SER A 109 11.11 -16.03 -2.43
C SER A 109 12.08 -15.51 -3.50
N ASP A 110 12.34 -16.33 -4.52
CA ASP A 110 13.28 -15.98 -5.59
C ASP A 110 12.69 -14.85 -6.46
N LYS A 111 11.39 -14.92 -6.75
CA LYS A 111 10.69 -13.87 -7.49
C LYS A 111 10.73 -12.54 -6.73
N ILE A 112 10.57 -12.57 -5.40
CA ILE A 112 10.69 -11.37 -4.55
C ILE A 112 12.11 -10.82 -4.58
N GLU A 113 13.14 -11.67 -4.55
CA GLU A 113 14.54 -11.24 -4.67
C GLU A 113 14.80 -10.58 -6.03
N VAL A 114 14.31 -11.16 -7.13
CA VAL A 114 14.38 -10.55 -8.46
C VAL A 114 13.71 -9.17 -8.46
N ILE A 115 12.52 -9.03 -7.88
CA ILE A 115 11.80 -7.75 -7.76
C ILE A 115 12.66 -6.72 -7.03
N LYS A 116 13.21 -7.08 -5.86
CA LYS A 116 14.09 -6.21 -5.07
C LYS A 116 15.35 -5.81 -5.83
N ASN A 117 15.86 -6.66 -6.72
CA ASN A 117 17.07 -6.36 -7.50
C ASN A 117 16.80 -5.42 -8.69
N ILE A 118 15.59 -5.44 -9.25
CA ILE A 118 15.22 -4.58 -10.40
C ILE A 118 14.50 -3.28 -9.99
N LEU A 119 14.07 -3.16 -8.74
CA LEU A 119 13.38 -1.98 -8.22
C LEU A 119 14.33 -0.80 -8.08
N THR A 120 14.03 0.30 -8.77
CA THR A 120 14.84 1.53 -8.71
C THR A 120 14.28 2.56 -7.74
N GLU A 121 12.95 2.65 -7.64
CA GLU A 121 12.24 3.60 -6.79
C GLU A 121 10.86 3.08 -6.37
N ILE A 122 10.43 3.43 -5.15
CA ILE A 122 9.07 3.19 -4.66
C ILE A 122 8.49 4.43 -3.96
N LYS A 123 7.23 4.74 -4.27
CA LYS A 123 6.51 5.93 -3.76
C LYS A 123 5.15 5.58 -3.17
N PRO A 124 5.07 4.93 -2.00
CA PRO A 124 3.79 4.67 -1.37
C PRO A 124 3.19 6.00 -0.88
N ALA A 125 1.94 6.25 -1.24
CA ALA A 125 1.25 7.49 -0.94
C ALA A 125 -0.22 7.27 -0.59
N THR A 126 -0.77 8.19 0.19
CA THR A 126 -2.21 8.30 0.48
C THR A 126 -2.65 9.77 0.46
N TRP A 127 -3.93 10.02 0.23
CA TRP A 127 -4.54 11.33 0.33
C TRP A 127 -5.61 11.27 1.40
N GLY A 128 -5.48 12.08 2.45
CA GLY A 128 -6.40 12.01 3.57
C GLY A 128 -6.21 13.10 4.60
N TYR A 129 -7.16 13.17 5.52
CA TYR A 129 -7.08 13.89 6.79
C TYR A 129 -7.77 13.05 7.86
N GLY A 130 -7.53 13.39 9.13
CA GLY A 130 -8.10 12.67 10.27
C GLY A 130 -8.68 13.69 11.24
N THR A 131 -9.77 13.32 11.91
CA THR A 131 -10.41 14.14 12.93
C THR A 131 -10.44 13.35 14.23
N SER A 132 -9.94 13.97 15.29
CA SER A 132 -9.80 13.35 16.61
C SER A 132 -10.11 14.38 17.71
N PRO A 133 -10.33 13.96 18.96
CA PRO A 133 -10.68 14.87 20.06
C PRO A 133 -9.66 15.99 20.29
N THR A 134 -8.38 15.70 20.07
CA THR A 134 -7.27 16.65 20.23
C THR A 134 -7.03 17.53 18.99
N GLY A 135 -7.92 17.47 17.99
CA GLY A 135 -7.80 18.19 16.72
C GLY A 135 -7.61 17.27 15.52
N ASN A 136 -7.34 17.87 14.36
CA ASN A 136 -7.16 17.10 13.14
C ASN A 136 -5.77 16.51 13.05
N LYS A 137 -5.68 15.19 12.84
CA LYS A 137 -4.42 14.51 12.60
C LYS A 137 -4.64 13.17 11.91
N LEU A 138 -4.09 13.04 10.72
CA LEU A 138 -3.87 11.74 10.06
C LEU A 138 -2.39 11.41 10.11
N SER A 139 -2.06 10.22 10.61
CA SER A 139 -0.70 9.69 10.56
C SER A 139 -0.61 8.61 9.48
N TYR A 140 0.48 8.61 8.73
CA TYR A 140 0.78 7.64 7.69
C TYR A 140 2.16 7.02 7.90
N LYS A 141 2.25 5.69 7.85
CA LYS A 141 3.49 4.91 8.03
C LYS A 141 3.56 3.78 7.00
N VAL A 142 4.77 3.27 6.77
CA VAL A 142 5.03 2.13 5.87
C VAL A 142 5.71 1.02 6.66
N TRP A 143 5.35 -0.24 6.42
CA TRP A 143 6.00 -1.39 7.03
C TRP A 143 7.35 -1.62 6.37
N VAL A 144 8.41 -1.77 7.17
CA VAL A 144 9.76 -1.94 6.67
C VAL A 144 10.46 -3.12 7.33
N ASN A 145 11.36 -3.77 6.59
CA ASN A 145 12.21 -4.87 7.06
C ASN A 145 11.42 -6.01 7.74
N ASN A 146 10.19 -6.24 7.33
CA ASN A 146 9.27 -7.24 7.88
C ASN A 146 8.99 -7.14 9.39
N ASN A 147 9.38 -6.06 10.08
CA ASN A 147 9.33 -6.05 11.56
C ASN A 147 8.77 -4.78 12.21
N SER A 148 8.68 -3.65 11.49
CA SER A 148 8.33 -2.39 12.12
C SER A 148 7.68 -1.40 11.15
N TRP A 149 6.89 -0.49 11.73
CA TRP A 149 6.39 0.69 11.02
C TRP A 149 7.48 1.76 10.96
N GLY A 150 7.95 2.06 9.76
CA GLY A 150 8.98 3.06 9.47
C GLY A 150 8.42 4.47 9.23
N GLY A 151 9.14 5.46 9.78
CA GLY A 151 8.84 6.88 9.62
C GLY A 151 7.48 7.30 10.19
N THR A 152 7.11 8.56 10.00
CA THR A 152 5.74 9.04 10.18
C THR A 152 5.54 10.29 9.32
N ARG A 153 4.56 10.27 8.42
CA ARG A 153 4.03 11.46 7.75
C ARG A 153 2.72 11.87 8.42
N VAL A 154 2.48 13.16 8.56
CA VAL A 154 1.30 13.68 9.25
C VAL A 154 0.61 14.74 8.43
N ASN A 155 -0.72 14.65 8.33
CA ASN A 155 -1.57 15.79 7.96
C ASN A 155 -2.28 16.29 9.23
N GLY A 156 -1.93 17.50 9.68
CA GLY A 156 -2.58 18.17 10.83
C GLY A 156 -3.74 19.09 10.46
N GLY A 157 -4.08 19.19 9.17
CA GLY A 157 -5.18 20.02 8.67
C GLY A 157 -6.53 19.29 8.63
N SER A 158 -7.61 20.05 8.42
CA SER A 158 -8.97 19.56 8.21
C SER A 158 -9.31 19.23 6.76
N THR A 159 -8.34 19.35 5.85
CA THR A 159 -8.52 19.20 4.41
C THR A 159 -7.63 18.09 3.87
N LEU A 160 -8.03 17.49 2.73
CA LEU A 160 -7.24 16.48 2.04
C LEU A 160 -5.82 16.99 1.75
N ALA A 161 -4.81 16.21 2.16
CA ALA A 161 -3.43 16.42 1.79
C ALA A 161 -2.77 15.08 1.42
N LYS A 162 -1.78 15.15 0.53
CA LYS A 162 -0.98 13.98 0.15
C LYS A 162 0.06 13.69 1.23
N LEU A 163 0.13 12.44 1.67
CA LEU A 163 1.20 11.90 2.50
C LEU A 163 1.95 10.87 1.68
N GLU A 164 3.24 11.09 1.45
CA GLU A 164 4.06 10.28 0.56
C GLU A 164 5.46 10.03 1.13
N TYR A 165 5.98 8.85 0.81
CA TYR A 165 7.40 8.54 0.92
C TYR A 165 7.98 8.38 -0.48
N SER A 166 9.28 8.61 -0.62
CA SER A 166 10.06 8.22 -1.80
C SER A 166 11.32 7.54 -1.28
N SER A 167 11.57 6.34 -1.79
CA SER A 167 12.78 5.58 -1.50
C SER A 167 13.37 5.07 -2.79
N THR A 168 14.68 5.25 -2.96
CA THR A 168 15.43 4.93 -4.17
C THR A 168 16.56 3.95 -3.86
N GLY A 169 17.03 3.25 -4.89
CA GLY A 169 18.11 2.28 -4.78
C GLY A 169 17.77 1.15 -3.80
N THR A 170 18.78 0.62 -3.11
CA THR A 170 18.62 -0.54 -2.21
C THR A 170 17.70 -0.28 -1.03
N ALA A 171 17.48 0.99 -0.64
CA ALA A 171 16.55 1.33 0.44
C ALA A 171 15.09 1.03 0.08
N ALA A 172 14.73 1.04 -1.20
CA ALA A 172 13.39 0.70 -1.67
C ALA A 172 13.02 -0.76 -1.35
N ASN A 173 14.02 -1.64 -1.28
CA ASN A 173 13.85 -3.07 -1.01
C ASN A 173 13.30 -3.33 0.40
N ASN A 174 13.56 -2.42 1.33
CA ASN A 174 13.08 -2.52 2.71
C ASN A 174 11.55 -2.45 2.80
N TYR A 175 10.87 -1.94 1.76
CA TYR A 175 9.42 -1.74 1.75
C TYR A 175 8.67 -2.98 1.24
N ILE A 176 9.37 -3.88 0.54
CA ILE A 176 8.79 -5.13 0.03
C ILE A 176 9.03 -6.22 1.07
N SER A 177 7.92 -6.69 1.64
CA SER A 177 7.89 -7.75 2.65
C SER A 177 8.19 -9.12 2.04
N ASP A 178 8.46 -10.12 2.88
CA ASP A 178 8.84 -11.46 2.44
C ASP A 178 7.68 -12.26 1.83
N ASP A 179 6.46 -11.76 1.97
CA ASP A 179 5.26 -12.24 1.29
C ASP A 179 5.01 -11.54 -0.06
N GLY A 180 5.89 -10.61 -0.46
CA GLY A 180 5.77 -9.87 -1.71
C GLY A 180 4.87 -8.64 -1.64
N PHE A 181 4.40 -8.27 -0.45
CA PHE A 181 3.55 -7.10 -0.26
C PHE A 181 4.32 -5.86 0.18
N LEU A 182 3.84 -4.70 -0.24
CA LEU A 182 4.10 -3.44 0.45
C LEU A 182 2.90 -3.13 1.35
N TYR A 183 3.19 -2.86 2.62
CA TYR A 183 2.17 -2.47 3.58
C TYR A 183 2.32 -1.01 4.00
N ALA A 184 1.21 -0.29 3.99
CA ALA A 184 1.15 1.05 4.55
C ALA A 184 -0.06 1.16 5.47
N ILE A 185 -0.05 2.14 6.36
CA ILE A 185 -1.14 2.38 7.29
C ILE A 185 -1.42 3.85 7.46
N SER A 186 -2.70 4.18 7.38
CA SER A 186 -3.26 5.49 7.67
C SER A 186 -4.13 5.39 8.92
N TYR A 187 -3.92 6.23 9.92
CA TYR A 187 -4.68 6.17 11.18
C TYR A 187 -4.86 7.54 11.84
N ALA A 188 -5.96 7.68 12.58
CA ALA A 188 -6.28 8.86 13.39
C ALA A 188 -5.75 8.75 14.83
N GLU A 189 -5.77 9.85 15.59
CA GLU A 189 -5.50 9.79 17.04
C GLU A 189 -6.65 9.09 17.81
N PRO A 190 -6.44 8.66 19.07
CA PRO A 190 -7.43 7.89 19.81
C PRO A 190 -8.75 8.66 19.96
N SER A 191 -9.87 7.95 19.83
CA SER A 191 -11.21 8.42 20.18
C SER A 191 -11.34 8.58 21.70
N ASP A 192 -12.23 9.48 22.14
CA ASP A 192 -12.60 9.70 23.54
C ASP A 192 -13.98 9.10 23.92
N GLY A 193 -14.71 8.52 22.97
CA GLY A 193 -16.08 7.99 23.13
C GLY A 193 -16.98 8.34 21.95
#